data_AF-A0AAW0L7T1-F1
#
_entry.id   AF-A0AAW0L7T1-F1
#
_cell.length_a   1.000
_cell.length_b   1.000
_cell.length_c   1.000
_cell.angle_alpha   90.00
_cell.angle_beta   90.00
_cell.angle_gamma   90.00
#
_symmetry.space_group_name_H-M   'P 1'
#
loop_
_entity.id
_entity.type
_entity.pdbx_description
1 polymer ?
#
loop_
_entity_poly.entity_id
_entity_poly.type
_entity_poly.pdbx_seq_one_letter_code
_entity_poly.pdbx_strand_id
1 'polypeptide(L)'
;MHEIAASNSNGYTGGRGCLPWPLDAFKIFVLHSMFSVEIMIWCTFIKEIQKQGGFPFWLHDVPGIVYRSNNEPFKFHMQNFTTKIVNLMKSEGLYASQGGPIILSQIENEYQNVEAAFHEKGPPYVLWAANMAVGLQTGVPWVMCKQQDAPDPVINACNGLRCGETFAGPNSPNKPSIWTENWTSNYQVYGKGPIIRSAEDIAFHVALFIARNGSFVNYYMYHGGTNFGRTSSSYVITAYYDQAPLDEYGLIRQPKWGHLKELHAAIKLCSATLLQGTQTKFPLGTQQEAIVFEENTRGCAAFLINNDTHNNAIVQFRNITFQLLPKSISILPDCKIVAFNSAT
;
A
#
# COMPACT_ATOMS: atom_id res chain seq x y z
N MET A 1 -18.93 1.20 8.19
CA MET A 1 -17.71 1.60 7.46
C MET A 1 -16.93 0.31 7.33
N HIS A 2 -17.01 -0.35 6.17
CA HIS A 2 -16.57 -1.74 6.01
C HIS A 2 -15.47 -1.79 4.96
N GLU A 3 -14.29 -2.27 5.35
CA GLU A 3 -13.25 -2.70 4.43
C GLU A 3 -13.76 -3.97 3.72
N ILE A 4 -13.79 -3.96 2.38
CA ILE A 4 -14.33 -5.08 1.61
C ILE A 4 -13.21 -6.09 1.36
N ALA A 5 -13.12 -7.10 2.22
CA ALA A 5 -12.54 -8.38 1.85
C ALA A 5 -13.47 -9.05 0.82
N ALA A 6 -13.03 -9.14 -0.43
CA ALA A 6 -13.70 -9.97 -1.43
C ALA A 6 -13.49 -11.45 -1.08
N SER A 7 -14.31 -11.99 -0.17
CA SER A 7 -14.30 -13.42 0.12
C SER A 7 -14.58 -14.23 -1.16
N ASN A 8 -14.13 -15.50 -1.20
CA ASN A 8 -14.39 -16.50 -2.26
C ASN A 8 -15.85 -16.63 -2.76
N SER A 9 -16.79 -15.90 -2.15
CA SER A 9 -18.19 -15.72 -2.55
C SER A 9 -18.44 -15.35 -4.02
N ASN A 10 -17.47 -14.74 -4.72
CA ASN A 10 -17.62 -14.31 -6.12
C ASN A 10 -17.16 -15.36 -7.16
N GLY A 11 -16.78 -16.57 -6.70
CA GLY A 11 -16.30 -17.67 -7.51
C GLY A 11 -17.41 -18.37 -8.32
N TYR A 12 -17.26 -18.30 -9.65
CA TYR A 12 -18.12 -18.91 -10.68
C TYR A 12 -18.33 -20.43 -10.50
N THR A 13 -19.50 -20.90 -10.04
CA THR A 13 -19.82 -22.33 -10.17
C THR A 13 -20.11 -22.61 -11.65
N GLY A 14 -19.33 -23.47 -12.31
CA GLY A 14 -19.42 -23.78 -13.74
C GLY A 14 -20.85 -23.74 -14.32
N GLY A 15 -21.19 -22.63 -14.98
CA GLY A 15 -22.46 -22.45 -15.69
C GLY A 15 -23.65 -21.84 -14.93
N ARG A 16 -23.54 -21.48 -13.64
CA ARG A 16 -24.60 -20.77 -12.91
C ARG A 16 -24.06 -19.50 -12.24
N GLY A 17 -24.57 -18.35 -12.69
CA GLY A 17 -24.24 -17.05 -12.12
C GLY A 17 -24.90 -16.86 -10.76
N CYS A 18 -24.19 -17.19 -9.69
CA CYS A 18 -24.48 -16.61 -8.37
C CYS A 18 -23.91 -15.19 -8.36
N LEU A 19 -24.66 -14.23 -8.91
CA LEU A 19 -24.68 -12.88 -8.36
C LEU A 19 -25.74 -12.93 -7.25
N PRO A 20 -25.34 -12.58 -6.04
CA PRO A 20 -25.48 -11.17 -5.75
C PRO A 20 -24.13 -10.64 -5.28
N TRP A 21 -23.57 -9.71 -6.06
CA TRP A 21 -23.03 -8.55 -5.36
C TRP A 21 -24.20 -8.08 -4.50
N PRO A 22 -24.11 -8.01 -3.16
CA PRO A 22 -25.07 -7.17 -2.48
C PRO A 22 -24.95 -5.83 -3.20
N LEU A 23 -26.08 -5.29 -3.66
CA LEU A 23 -26.17 -3.94 -4.23
C LEU A 23 -25.43 -2.90 -3.36
N ASP A 24 -25.14 -3.25 -2.10
CA ASP A 24 -24.39 -2.49 -1.12
C ASP A 24 -22.87 -2.52 -1.29
N ALA A 25 -22.22 -3.54 -1.88
CA ALA A 25 -20.78 -3.48 -2.18
C ALA A 25 -20.47 -2.45 -3.28
N PHE A 26 -21.37 -2.34 -4.26
CA PHE A 26 -21.35 -1.29 -5.27
C PHE A 26 -21.62 0.11 -4.65
N LYS A 27 -22.58 0.21 -3.72
CA LYS A 27 -22.80 1.47 -2.98
C LYS A 27 -21.64 1.84 -2.04
N ILE A 28 -21.00 0.88 -1.39
CA ILE A 28 -19.83 1.12 -0.51
C ILE A 28 -18.63 1.57 -1.35
N PHE A 29 -18.49 1.01 -2.56
CA PHE A 29 -17.53 1.47 -3.57
C PHE A 29 -17.79 2.94 -3.97
N VAL A 30 -19.06 3.32 -4.20
CA VAL A 30 -19.50 4.71 -4.48
C VAL A 30 -19.39 5.66 -3.26
N LEU A 31 -19.42 5.14 -2.03
CA LEU A 31 -19.31 5.94 -0.79
C LEU A 31 -17.85 6.18 -0.35
N HIS A 32 -16.92 5.25 -0.59
CA HIS A 32 -15.49 5.40 -0.23
C HIS A 32 -14.67 6.16 -1.28
N SER A 33 -15.25 6.42 -2.45
CA SER A 33 -14.61 7.02 -3.62
C SER A 33 -14.40 8.54 -3.55
N MET A 34 -14.71 9.17 -2.41
CA MET A 34 -14.37 10.57 -2.17
C MET A 34 -12.89 10.80 -1.82
N PHE A 35 -12.11 9.74 -1.55
CA PHE A 35 -10.69 9.84 -1.24
C PHE A 35 -9.93 8.71 -1.94
N SER A 36 -9.17 9.06 -2.98
CA SER A 36 -8.15 8.25 -3.68
C SER A 36 -8.16 6.75 -3.36
N VAL A 37 -9.05 5.99 -4.00
CA VAL A 37 -9.16 4.55 -3.77
C VAL A 37 -8.26 3.83 -4.78
N GLU A 38 -7.26 3.13 -4.25
CA GLU A 38 -6.54 2.06 -4.96
C GLU A 38 -7.53 0.91 -5.18
N ILE A 39 -7.87 0.60 -6.43
CA ILE A 39 -8.45 -0.73 -6.71
C ILE A 39 -7.28 -1.65 -7.00
N MET A 40 -6.77 -2.30 -5.96
CA MET A 40 -6.16 -3.60 -6.19
C MET A 40 -7.24 -4.47 -6.84
N ILE A 41 -7.06 -4.87 -8.09
CA ILE A 41 -7.97 -5.83 -8.72
C ILE A 41 -7.52 -7.18 -8.18
N TRP A 42 -8.02 -7.49 -6.98
CA TRP A 42 -7.70 -8.64 -6.15
C TRP A 42 -8.15 -9.96 -6.81
N CYS A 43 -7.54 -10.37 -7.93
CA CYS A 43 -7.86 -11.66 -8.56
C CYS A 43 -6.66 -12.49 -9.00
N THR A 44 -5.56 -12.25 -8.32
CA THR A 44 -4.31 -12.99 -8.38
C THR A 44 -3.83 -13.09 -6.96
N PHE A 45 -3.75 -14.33 -6.45
CA PHE A 45 -3.31 -14.71 -5.11
C PHE A 45 -3.08 -13.54 -4.16
N ILE A 46 -4.02 -13.29 -3.29
CA ILE A 46 -3.81 -12.41 -2.18
C ILE A 46 -2.94 -13.17 -1.19
N LYS A 47 -1.78 -12.63 -0.79
CA LYS A 47 -1.04 -13.16 0.37
C LYS A 47 -1.77 -12.86 1.69
N GLU A 48 -3.06 -12.59 1.61
CA GLU A 48 -3.94 -12.60 2.75
C GLU A 48 -4.24 -14.05 3.11
N ILE A 49 -4.08 -14.32 4.39
CA ILE A 49 -4.98 -14.98 5.33
C ILE A 49 -6.39 -15.41 4.83
N GLN A 50 -6.91 -14.81 3.78
CA GLN A 50 -8.10 -15.27 3.10
C GLN A 50 -7.98 -16.74 2.70
N LYS A 51 -9.12 -17.44 2.73
CA LYS A 51 -9.16 -18.85 2.38
C LYS A 51 -8.66 -19.06 0.94
N GLN A 52 -7.58 -19.82 0.77
CA GLN A 52 -6.89 -20.06 -0.52
C GLN A 52 -6.31 -18.81 -1.21
N GLY A 53 -6.03 -17.74 -0.46
CA GLY A 53 -5.49 -16.50 -1.02
C GLY A 53 -6.44 -15.82 -2.02
N GLY A 54 -7.75 -15.98 -1.82
CA GLY A 54 -8.79 -15.39 -2.67
C GLY A 54 -9.14 -16.21 -3.93
N PHE A 55 -8.49 -17.35 -4.18
CA PHE A 55 -8.88 -18.22 -5.29
C PHE A 55 -10.17 -18.99 -4.96
N PRO A 56 -11.11 -19.10 -5.91
CA PRO A 56 -12.32 -19.85 -5.68
C PRO A 56 -12.01 -21.35 -5.64
N PHE A 57 -12.68 -22.07 -4.73
CA PHE A 57 -12.36 -23.47 -4.43
C PHE A 57 -12.36 -24.39 -5.64
N TRP A 58 -13.31 -24.22 -6.57
CA TRP A 58 -13.44 -25.04 -7.78
C TRP A 58 -12.26 -24.88 -8.75
N LEU A 59 -11.48 -23.80 -8.64
CA LEU A 59 -10.32 -23.57 -9.52
C LEU A 59 -9.29 -24.69 -9.35
N HIS A 60 -9.21 -25.29 -8.16
CA HIS A 60 -8.31 -26.39 -7.85
C HIS A 60 -8.62 -27.64 -8.70
N ASP A 61 -9.90 -27.83 -9.05
CA ASP A 61 -10.37 -29.02 -9.75
C ASP A 61 -10.25 -28.90 -11.27
N VAL A 62 -9.73 -27.77 -11.77
CA VAL A 62 -9.46 -27.56 -13.20
C VAL A 62 -8.29 -28.46 -13.64
N PRO A 63 -8.48 -29.35 -14.65
CA PRO A 63 -7.45 -30.27 -15.08
C PRO A 63 -6.15 -29.57 -15.50
N GLY A 64 -5.02 -30.03 -14.95
CA GLY A 64 -3.68 -29.52 -15.30
C GLY A 64 -3.39 -28.10 -14.81
N ILE A 65 -4.18 -27.55 -13.89
CA ILE A 65 -3.96 -26.21 -13.37
C ILE A 65 -2.73 -26.14 -12.48
N VAL A 66 -1.94 -25.07 -12.65
CA VAL A 66 -0.84 -24.71 -11.76
C VAL A 66 -0.99 -23.23 -11.44
N TYR A 67 -1.25 -22.92 -10.17
CA TYR A 67 -1.53 -21.56 -9.73
C TYR A 67 -0.29 -20.67 -9.89
N ARG A 68 -0.53 -19.42 -10.31
CA ARG A 68 0.49 -18.37 -10.41
C ARG A 68 1.74 -18.82 -11.18
N SER A 69 1.54 -19.50 -12.29
CA SER A 69 2.62 -19.97 -13.15
C SER A 69 2.26 -19.69 -14.60
N ASN A 70 3.22 -19.82 -15.51
CA ASN A 70 2.97 -19.80 -16.94
C ASN A 70 2.23 -21.09 -17.36
N ASN A 71 0.95 -21.16 -17.00
CA ASN A 71 0.05 -22.30 -17.14
C ASN A 71 -1.25 -21.81 -17.80
N GLU A 72 -1.57 -22.35 -18.98
CA GLU A 72 -2.71 -21.87 -19.78
C GLU A 72 -4.06 -21.94 -19.05
N PRO A 73 -4.43 -23.03 -18.36
CA PRO A 73 -5.67 -23.06 -17.57
C PRO A 73 -5.75 -21.91 -16.54
N PHE A 74 -4.67 -21.68 -15.79
CA PHE A 74 -4.63 -20.61 -14.80
C PHE A 74 -4.74 -19.22 -15.45
N LYS A 75 -3.94 -18.97 -16.50
CA LYS A 75 -3.95 -17.71 -17.26
C LYS A 75 -5.33 -17.38 -17.82
N PHE A 76 -6.01 -18.38 -18.39
CA PHE A 76 -7.36 -18.24 -18.93
C PHE A 76 -8.37 -17.78 -17.85
N HIS A 77 -8.38 -18.45 -16.70
CA HIS A 77 -9.32 -18.11 -15.62
C HIS A 77 -9.01 -16.75 -14.98
N MET A 78 -7.72 -16.46 -14.76
CA MET A 78 -7.26 -15.16 -14.26
C MET A 78 -7.68 -14.03 -15.21
N GLN A 79 -7.34 -14.13 -16.51
CA GLN A 79 -7.66 -13.11 -17.51
C GLN A 79 -9.17 -12.88 -17.61
N ASN A 80 -9.99 -13.95 -17.63
CA ASN A 80 -11.44 -13.82 -17.70
C ASN A 80 -12.01 -13.04 -16.51
N PHE A 81 -11.54 -13.34 -15.29
CA PHE A 81 -11.99 -12.62 -14.12
C PHE A 81 -11.49 -11.17 -14.11
N THR A 82 -10.19 -10.93 -14.37
CA THR A 82 -9.63 -9.57 -14.43
C THR A 82 -10.38 -8.72 -15.44
N THR A 83 -10.61 -9.26 -16.65
CA THR A 83 -11.37 -8.58 -17.72
C THR A 83 -12.79 -8.25 -17.27
N LYS A 84 -13.48 -9.19 -16.61
CA LYS A 84 -14.83 -8.96 -16.09
C LYS A 84 -14.87 -7.81 -15.08
N ILE A 85 -13.93 -7.77 -14.14
CA ILE A 85 -13.85 -6.69 -13.13
C ILE A 85 -13.52 -5.35 -13.80
N VAL A 86 -12.52 -5.31 -14.68
CA VAL A 86 -12.18 -4.06 -15.39
C VAL A 86 -13.36 -3.56 -16.22
N ASN A 87 -14.07 -4.44 -16.93
CA ASN A 87 -15.23 -4.04 -17.72
C ASN A 87 -16.37 -3.52 -16.84
N LEU A 88 -16.60 -4.12 -15.67
CA LEU A 88 -17.58 -3.62 -14.70
C LEU A 88 -17.19 -2.23 -14.17
N MET A 89 -15.92 -2.02 -13.80
CA MET A 89 -15.45 -0.71 -13.35
C MET A 89 -15.55 0.35 -14.46
N LYS A 90 -15.27 -0.04 -15.70
CA LYS A 90 -15.43 0.82 -16.88
C LYS A 90 -16.86 1.17 -17.19
N SER A 91 -17.79 0.21 -17.13
CA SER A 91 -19.21 0.47 -17.42
C SER A 91 -19.84 1.45 -16.44
N GLU A 92 -19.30 1.50 -15.23
CA GLU A 92 -19.74 2.40 -14.15
C GLU A 92 -18.93 3.70 -14.09
N GLY A 93 -18.03 3.93 -15.07
CA GLY A 93 -17.25 5.17 -15.17
C GLY A 93 -16.29 5.41 -14.01
N LEU A 94 -15.80 4.34 -13.36
CA LEU A 94 -15.11 4.46 -12.08
C LEU A 94 -13.62 4.79 -12.22
N TYR A 95 -13.02 4.63 -13.40
CA TYR A 95 -11.63 5.04 -13.60
C TYR A 95 -11.47 6.55 -13.66
N ALA A 96 -10.37 7.09 -13.14
CA ALA A 96 -10.07 8.53 -13.19
C ALA A 96 -10.01 9.07 -14.63
N SER A 97 -9.61 8.22 -15.58
CA SER A 97 -9.70 8.48 -17.03
C SER A 97 -11.14 8.73 -17.54
N GLN A 98 -12.15 8.28 -16.79
CA GLN A 98 -13.58 8.44 -17.05
C GLN A 98 -14.24 9.46 -16.08
N GLY A 99 -13.45 10.15 -15.25
CA GLY A 99 -13.96 11.06 -14.20
C GLY A 99 -14.27 10.37 -12.87
N GLY A 100 -13.98 9.08 -12.75
CA GLY A 100 -14.18 8.31 -11.52
C GLY A 100 -13.01 8.36 -10.53
N PRO A 101 -13.12 7.65 -9.40
CA PRO A 101 -12.18 7.70 -8.28
C PRO A 101 -10.93 6.82 -8.40
N ILE A 102 -10.91 5.83 -9.31
CA ILE A 102 -9.83 4.84 -9.37
C ILE A 102 -8.62 5.46 -10.04
N ILE A 103 -7.52 5.62 -9.30
CA ILE A 103 -6.27 6.23 -9.80
C ILE A 103 -5.13 5.23 -10.05
N LEU A 104 -5.24 4.01 -9.51
CA LEU A 104 -4.22 2.98 -9.59
C LEU A 104 -4.89 1.61 -9.61
N SER A 105 -4.32 0.65 -10.35
CA SER A 105 -4.73 -0.74 -10.30
C SER A 105 -3.56 -1.69 -10.07
N GLN A 106 -3.75 -2.71 -9.24
CA GLN A 106 -2.73 -3.74 -9.01
C GLN A 106 -3.05 -5.02 -9.77
N ILE A 107 -2.04 -5.62 -10.40
CA ILE A 107 -2.07 -7.00 -10.93
C ILE A 107 -1.03 -7.84 -10.18
N GLU A 108 -1.36 -9.09 -9.86
CA GLU A 108 -0.55 -9.93 -8.97
C GLU A 108 -0.33 -9.32 -7.57
N ASN A 109 0.26 -10.09 -6.66
CA ASN A 109 0.56 -9.64 -5.31
C ASN A 109 1.77 -10.37 -4.72
N GLU A 110 2.84 -9.63 -4.49
CA GLU A 110 4.11 -10.13 -3.98
C GLU A 110 4.64 -11.38 -4.70
N TYR A 111 4.49 -11.43 -6.03
CA TYR A 111 4.81 -12.63 -6.82
C TYR A 111 6.30 -12.98 -6.80
N GLN A 112 7.19 -11.98 -6.74
CA GLN A 112 8.63 -12.24 -6.69
C GLN A 112 9.05 -13.12 -5.50
N ASN A 113 8.29 -13.12 -4.39
CA ASN A 113 8.57 -14.01 -3.26
C ASN A 113 8.44 -15.50 -3.61
N VAL A 114 7.64 -15.85 -4.63
CA VAL A 114 7.38 -17.22 -5.06
C VAL A 114 7.89 -17.53 -6.46
N GLU A 115 8.23 -16.50 -7.24
CA GLU A 115 8.64 -16.62 -8.63
C GLU A 115 9.76 -17.63 -8.86
N ALA A 116 10.79 -17.61 -8.00
CA ALA A 116 11.92 -18.53 -8.10
C ALA A 116 11.51 -20.02 -8.00
N ALA A 117 10.42 -20.32 -7.30
CA ALA A 117 9.88 -21.68 -7.19
C ALA A 117 9.27 -22.19 -8.50
N PHE A 118 8.97 -21.29 -9.44
CA PHE A 118 8.44 -21.63 -10.77
C PHE A 118 9.52 -21.68 -11.86
N HIS A 119 10.80 -21.46 -11.50
CA HIS A 119 11.93 -21.56 -12.41
C HIS A 119 11.68 -20.80 -13.75
N GLU A 120 11.84 -21.47 -14.88
CA GLU A 120 11.62 -20.90 -16.22
C GLU A 120 10.19 -20.46 -16.51
N LYS A 121 9.21 -20.83 -15.66
CA LYS A 121 7.81 -20.43 -15.80
C LYS A 121 7.42 -19.17 -15.03
N GLY A 122 8.29 -18.68 -14.14
CA GLY A 122 8.04 -17.48 -13.34
C GLY A 122 8.10 -16.19 -14.18
N PRO A 123 9.27 -15.88 -14.79
CA PRO A 123 9.43 -14.64 -15.54
C PRO A 123 8.45 -14.48 -16.73
N PRO A 124 8.16 -15.53 -17.53
CA PRO A 124 7.15 -15.42 -18.59
C PRO A 124 5.73 -15.16 -18.07
N TYR A 125 5.41 -15.63 -16.85
CA TYR A 125 4.12 -15.37 -16.22
C TYR A 125 4.01 -13.90 -15.78
N VAL A 126 5.05 -13.33 -15.17
CA VAL A 126 5.10 -11.90 -14.81
C VAL A 126 4.89 -11.02 -16.04
N LEU A 127 5.63 -11.32 -17.12
CA LEU A 127 5.50 -10.59 -18.37
C LEU A 127 4.10 -10.70 -18.96
N TRP A 128 3.52 -11.91 -18.97
CA TRP A 128 2.15 -12.11 -19.45
C TRP A 128 1.13 -11.36 -18.58
N ALA A 129 1.24 -11.43 -17.25
CA ALA A 129 0.29 -10.80 -16.32
C ALA A 129 0.29 -9.28 -16.48
N ALA A 130 1.47 -8.67 -16.58
CA ALA A 130 1.62 -7.24 -16.85
C ALA A 130 1.04 -6.85 -18.22
N ASN A 131 1.37 -7.57 -19.28
CA ASN A 131 0.85 -7.30 -20.63
C ASN A 131 -0.66 -7.45 -20.71
N MET A 132 -1.21 -8.48 -20.07
CA MET A 132 -2.66 -8.71 -19.99
C MET A 132 -3.34 -7.53 -19.30
N ALA A 133 -2.85 -7.11 -18.13
CA ALA A 133 -3.43 -6.01 -17.35
C ALA A 133 -3.37 -4.68 -18.10
N VAL A 134 -2.20 -4.33 -18.66
CA VAL A 134 -2.01 -3.11 -19.45
C VAL A 134 -2.90 -3.12 -20.70
N GLY A 135 -3.04 -4.28 -21.35
CA GLY A 135 -3.92 -4.49 -22.50
C GLY A 135 -5.41 -4.26 -22.23
N LEU A 136 -5.84 -4.28 -20.95
CA LEU A 136 -7.21 -3.94 -20.58
C LEU A 136 -7.51 -2.43 -20.66
N GLN A 137 -6.51 -1.58 -20.88
CA GLN A 137 -6.67 -0.14 -21.19
C GLN A 137 -7.58 0.59 -20.19
N THR A 138 -7.29 0.51 -18.89
CA THR A 138 -8.03 1.20 -17.82
C THR A 138 -7.89 2.73 -17.90
N GLY A 139 -6.85 3.22 -18.56
CA GLY A 139 -6.51 4.64 -18.63
C GLY A 139 -5.85 5.18 -17.36
N VAL A 140 -5.52 4.31 -16.41
CA VAL A 140 -4.76 4.63 -15.19
C VAL A 140 -3.57 3.67 -15.03
N PRO A 141 -2.52 4.03 -14.27
CA PRO A 141 -1.35 3.19 -14.12
C PRO A 141 -1.65 1.83 -13.44
N TRP A 142 -0.82 0.85 -13.77
CA TRP A 142 -0.79 -0.45 -13.11
C TRP A 142 0.42 -0.57 -12.17
N VAL A 143 0.25 -1.29 -11.06
CA VAL A 143 1.29 -1.55 -10.06
C VAL A 143 1.44 -3.06 -9.81
N MET A 144 2.65 -3.47 -9.44
CA MET A 144 2.96 -4.79 -8.87
C MET A 144 3.75 -4.61 -7.58
N CYS A 145 3.17 -5.01 -6.44
CA CYS A 145 3.85 -4.96 -5.15
C CYS A 145 4.87 -6.09 -5.01
N LYS A 146 6.05 -5.79 -4.44
CA LYS A 146 7.22 -6.71 -4.37
C LYS A 146 7.47 -7.44 -5.68
N GLN A 147 7.65 -6.68 -6.75
CA GLN A 147 8.09 -7.17 -8.06
C GLN A 147 9.16 -6.23 -8.62
N GLN A 148 10.43 -6.49 -8.33
CA GLN A 148 11.53 -5.61 -8.70
C GLN A 148 11.71 -5.49 -10.22
N ASP A 149 11.41 -6.55 -10.96
CA ASP A 149 11.49 -6.62 -12.42
C ASP A 149 10.14 -6.39 -13.12
N ALA A 150 9.19 -5.70 -12.47
CA ALA A 150 7.91 -5.32 -13.08
C ALA A 150 8.14 -4.60 -14.44
N PRO A 151 7.65 -5.15 -15.55
CA PRO A 151 7.94 -4.63 -16.88
C PRO A 151 7.23 -3.30 -17.14
N ASP A 152 7.81 -2.43 -17.96
CA ASP A 152 7.18 -1.18 -18.35
C ASP A 152 5.84 -1.42 -19.07
N PRO A 153 4.80 -0.59 -18.81
CA PRO A 153 4.77 0.61 -17.97
C PRO A 153 4.40 0.37 -16.49
N VAL A 154 4.38 -0.88 -16.01
CA VAL A 154 3.92 -1.23 -14.66
C VAL A 154 4.89 -0.73 -13.59
N ILE A 155 4.35 -0.14 -12.52
CA ILE A 155 5.13 0.41 -11.41
C ILE A 155 5.44 -0.70 -10.39
N ASN A 156 6.70 -0.87 -9.99
CA ASN A 156 7.03 -1.73 -8.85
C ASN A 156 6.80 -0.97 -7.54
N ALA A 157 6.16 -1.63 -6.57
CA ALA A 157 5.87 -1.04 -5.27
C ALA A 157 6.44 -1.83 -4.09
N CYS A 158 6.55 -1.16 -2.95
CA CYS A 158 7.03 -1.73 -1.70
C CYS A 158 5.89 -2.15 -0.77
N ASN A 159 6.09 -3.27 -0.08
CA ASN A 159 5.27 -3.71 1.06
C ASN A 159 6.18 -3.99 2.26
N GLY A 160 5.73 -3.64 3.45
CA GLY A 160 6.43 -3.95 4.68
C GLY A 160 6.20 -2.93 5.78
N LEU A 161 6.98 -3.07 6.85
CA LEU A 161 6.96 -2.13 7.97
C LEU A 161 7.80 -0.88 7.68
N ARG A 162 8.90 -1.02 6.91
CA ARG A 162 10.00 -0.05 6.91
C ARG A 162 10.45 0.36 5.51
N CYS A 163 9.53 0.51 4.56
CA CYS A 163 9.92 0.88 3.18
C CYS A 163 10.68 2.21 3.08
N GLY A 164 10.52 3.14 4.04
CA GLY A 164 11.38 4.34 4.13
C GLY A 164 12.88 4.05 4.33
N GLU A 165 13.21 2.86 4.83
CA GLU A 165 14.59 2.35 4.96
C GLU A 165 14.92 1.28 3.93
N THR A 166 13.99 0.36 3.67
CA THR A 166 14.28 -0.89 2.96
C THR A 166 13.96 -0.84 1.46
N PHE A 167 13.18 0.14 1.00
CA PHE A 167 12.86 0.22 -0.42
C PHE A 167 14.04 0.80 -1.21
N ALA A 168 14.57 0.02 -2.15
CA ALA A 168 15.66 0.46 -3.03
C ALA A 168 15.21 1.56 -4.01
N GLY A 169 13.91 1.70 -4.24
CA GLY A 169 13.33 2.64 -5.19
C GLY A 169 12.64 1.94 -6.37
N PRO A 170 12.02 2.72 -7.27
CA PRO A 170 11.44 2.22 -8.49
C PRO A 170 12.50 1.61 -9.41
N ASN A 171 12.11 0.64 -10.23
CA ASN A 171 12.99 -0.04 -11.16
C ASN A 171 13.31 0.75 -12.45
N SER A 172 12.83 2.00 -12.53
CA SER A 172 13.10 2.95 -13.59
C SER A 172 13.03 4.38 -13.03
N PRO A 173 13.90 5.31 -13.46
CA PRO A 173 13.89 6.70 -12.99
C PRO A 173 12.60 7.46 -13.34
N ASN A 174 11.82 6.97 -14.31
CA ASN A 174 10.56 7.59 -14.74
C ASN A 174 9.33 7.11 -13.97
N LYS A 175 9.52 6.25 -12.96
CA LYS A 175 8.43 5.70 -12.13
C LYS A 175 8.45 6.34 -10.73
N PRO A 176 7.28 6.56 -10.12
CA PRO A 176 7.21 7.06 -8.75
C PRO A 176 7.55 5.98 -7.73
N SER A 177 8.04 6.39 -6.55
CA SER A 177 8.15 5.51 -5.38
C SER A 177 6.79 5.35 -4.70
N ILE A 178 6.28 4.11 -4.67
CA ILE A 178 4.97 3.75 -4.12
C ILE A 178 5.13 2.70 -3.01
N TRP A 179 4.47 2.92 -1.87
CA TRP A 179 4.36 1.99 -0.75
C TRP A 179 2.90 1.52 -0.62
N THR A 180 2.59 0.37 -1.21
CA THR A 180 1.24 -0.21 -1.31
C THR A 180 0.75 -0.84 0.00
N GLU A 181 1.66 -1.35 0.84
CA GLU A 181 1.28 -1.89 2.15
C GLU A 181 2.24 -1.47 3.27
N ASN A 182 1.90 -0.40 3.97
CA ASN A 182 2.53 -0.03 5.23
C ASN A 182 1.84 -0.76 6.38
N TRP A 183 2.43 -1.88 6.81
CA TRP A 183 1.80 -2.75 7.80
C TRP A 183 1.63 -2.05 9.16
N THR A 184 0.40 -1.69 9.54
CA THR A 184 0.11 -0.92 10.78
C THR A 184 0.20 -1.76 12.06
N SER A 185 0.27 -3.09 11.89
CA SER A 185 0.41 -4.13 12.90
C SER A 185 0.68 -5.45 12.14
N ASN A 186 0.29 -6.58 12.72
CA ASN A 186 0.29 -7.89 12.11
C ASN A 186 -1.07 -8.55 12.34
N TYR A 187 -1.43 -9.47 11.45
CA TYR A 187 -2.62 -10.29 11.65
C TYR A 187 -2.40 -11.24 12.84
N GLN A 188 -3.49 -11.54 13.54
CA GLN A 188 -3.46 -12.41 14.70
C GLN A 188 -3.83 -13.83 14.31
N VAL A 189 -3.05 -14.80 14.81
CA VAL A 189 -3.33 -16.23 14.65
C VAL A 189 -3.87 -16.79 15.96
N TYR A 190 -4.67 -17.85 15.87
CA TYR A 190 -5.18 -18.53 17.06
C TYR A 190 -4.04 -18.96 18.00
N GLY A 191 -4.20 -18.68 19.29
CA GLY A 191 -3.23 -19.04 20.33
C GLY A 191 -2.05 -18.07 20.50
N LYS A 192 -2.00 -16.93 19.78
CA LYS A 192 -0.99 -15.88 19.97
C LYS A 192 -1.62 -14.54 20.31
N GLY A 193 -0.91 -13.75 21.13
CA GLY A 193 -1.30 -12.36 21.43
C GLY A 193 -1.05 -11.39 20.27
N PRO A 194 -1.64 -10.18 20.32
CA PRO A 194 -1.46 -9.15 19.31
C PRO A 194 -0.01 -8.65 19.23
N ILE A 195 0.50 -8.46 18.00
CA ILE A 195 1.77 -7.77 17.77
C ILE A 195 1.48 -6.29 17.55
N ILE A 196 1.89 -5.46 18.50
CA ILE A 196 1.64 -4.01 18.45
C ILE A 196 2.79 -3.31 17.74
N ARG A 197 2.45 -2.45 16.79
CA ARG A 197 3.35 -1.47 16.19
C ARG A 197 2.95 -0.08 16.68
N SER A 198 3.90 0.67 17.21
CA SER A 198 3.65 1.97 17.82
C SER A 198 3.30 3.03 16.77
N ALA A 199 2.64 4.11 17.20
CA ALA A 199 2.27 5.20 16.31
C ALA A 199 3.52 5.93 15.78
N GLU A 200 4.51 6.06 16.65
CA GLU A 200 5.77 6.76 16.44
C GLU A 200 6.62 6.06 15.39
N ASP A 201 6.70 4.71 15.46
CA ASP A 201 7.41 3.91 14.46
C ASP A 201 6.75 4.01 13.07
N ILE A 202 5.41 3.94 13.00
CA ILE A 202 4.69 4.14 11.74
C ILE A 202 4.95 5.55 11.20
N ALA A 203 4.83 6.57 12.05
CA ALA A 203 5.04 7.96 11.65
C ALA A 203 6.46 8.22 11.17
N PHE A 204 7.46 7.67 11.86
CA PHE A 204 8.87 7.76 11.48
C PHE A 204 9.09 7.20 10.07
N HIS A 205 8.65 5.97 9.80
CA HIS A 205 8.88 5.35 8.50
C HIS A 205 8.09 5.99 7.37
N VAL A 206 6.87 6.48 7.62
CA VAL A 206 6.08 7.23 6.64
C VAL A 206 6.79 8.53 6.28
N ALA A 207 7.15 9.33 7.29
CA ALA A 207 7.82 10.61 7.07
C ALA A 207 9.20 10.41 6.40
N LEU A 208 9.95 9.38 6.78
CA LEU A 208 11.22 9.03 6.12
C LEU A 208 11.02 8.62 4.65
N PHE A 209 9.98 7.84 4.36
CA PHE A 209 9.66 7.44 2.98
C PHE A 209 9.33 8.67 2.13
N ILE A 210 8.46 9.57 2.60
CA ILE A 210 8.13 10.82 1.92
C ILE A 210 9.37 11.71 1.75
N ALA A 211 10.17 11.87 2.81
CA ALA A 211 11.40 12.64 2.77
C ALA A 211 12.38 12.10 1.73
N ARG A 212 12.31 10.82 1.35
CA ARG A 212 13.17 10.18 0.34
C ARG A 212 12.46 9.99 -1.01
N ASN A 213 11.68 10.98 -1.44
CA ASN A 213 10.91 10.98 -2.71
C ASN A 213 9.81 9.91 -2.78
N GLY A 214 9.34 9.42 -1.64
CA GLY A 214 8.10 8.66 -1.56
C GLY A 214 6.91 9.52 -1.93
N SER A 215 6.00 9.01 -2.76
CA SER A 215 4.88 9.80 -3.32
C SER A 215 3.50 9.20 -3.03
N PHE A 216 3.46 7.95 -2.58
CA PHE A 216 2.23 7.24 -2.19
C PHE A 216 2.52 6.29 -1.04
N VAL A 217 1.69 6.35 0.01
CA VAL A 217 1.75 5.41 1.14
C VAL A 217 0.33 4.98 1.50
N ASN A 218 0.08 3.68 1.48
CA ASN A 218 -1.17 3.09 1.93
C ASN A 218 -0.97 2.34 3.25
N TYR A 219 -1.88 2.55 4.21
CA TYR A 219 -1.85 1.88 5.51
C TYR A 219 -2.56 0.53 5.43
N TYR A 220 -1.82 -0.54 5.66
CA TYR A 220 -2.34 -1.90 5.64
C TYR A 220 -2.38 -2.47 7.07
N MET A 221 -3.51 -2.50 7.78
CA MET A 221 -4.79 -1.89 7.42
C MET A 221 -4.95 -0.51 8.07
N TYR A 222 -5.77 0.35 7.46
CA TYR A 222 -6.31 1.53 8.12
C TYR A 222 -7.50 1.14 9.03
N HIS A 223 -8.33 0.19 8.59
CA HIS A 223 -9.39 -0.44 9.37
C HIS A 223 -9.50 -1.92 8.97
N GLY A 224 -9.04 -2.87 9.78
CA GLY A 224 -9.09 -4.27 9.37
C GLY A 224 -10.47 -4.95 9.45
N GLY A 225 -11.28 -4.60 10.46
CA GLY A 225 -12.61 -5.18 10.63
C GLY A 225 -12.61 -6.66 11.05
N THR A 226 -13.51 -7.45 10.47
CA THR A 226 -13.82 -8.81 10.94
C THR A 226 -13.93 -9.80 9.79
N ASN A 227 -13.27 -10.95 9.93
CA ASN A 227 -13.43 -12.12 9.08
C ASN A 227 -14.76 -12.84 9.37
N PHE A 228 -15.87 -12.32 8.87
CA PHE A 228 -17.19 -12.90 9.10
C PHE A 228 -17.38 -14.28 8.45
N GLY A 229 -18.27 -15.08 9.02
CA GLY A 229 -18.65 -16.38 8.47
C GLY A 229 -17.52 -17.40 8.48
N ARG A 230 -17.45 -18.25 7.45
CA ARG A 230 -16.54 -19.42 7.39
C ARG A 230 -15.74 -19.53 6.08
N THR A 231 -15.79 -18.50 5.26
CA THR A 231 -15.15 -18.43 3.94
C THR A 231 -14.20 -17.25 3.81
N SER A 232 -14.13 -16.38 4.83
CA SER A 232 -13.34 -15.16 4.80
C SER A 232 -11.88 -15.42 5.10
N SER A 233 -11.55 -16.29 6.07
CA SER A 233 -10.17 -16.49 6.51
C SER A 233 -9.79 -17.94 6.77
N SER A 234 -8.48 -18.19 6.88
CA SER A 234 -7.87 -19.46 7.25
C SER A 234 -6.69 -19.21 8.20
N TYR A 235 -6.56 -20.01 9.25
CA TYR A 235 -5.47 -19.97 10.24
C TYR A 235 -5.34 -18.67 11.09
N VAL A 236 -6.24 -17.71 10.94
CA VAL A 236 -6.29 -16.49 11.76
C VAL A 236 -7.55 -16.42 12.59
N ILE A 237 -7.52 -15.54 13.59
CA ILE A 237 -8.70 -15.24 14.39
C ILE A 237 -9.77 -14.48 13.58
N THR A 238 -10.98 -14.41 14.13
CA THR A 238 -12.11 -13.70 13.54
C THR A 238 -11.83 -12.20 13.40
N ALA A 239 -11.26 -11.57 14.42
CA ALA A 239 -10.83 -10.17 14.36
C ALA A 239 -9.69 -9.98 13.35
N TYR A 240 -9.76 -8.93 12.53
CA TYR A 240 -8.75 -8.64 11.52
C TYR A 240 -8.13 -7.27 11.77
N TYR A 241 -6.81 -7.24 11.99
CA TYR A 241 -6.04 -5.99 12.19
C TYR A 241 -6.63 -5.04 13.26
N ASP A 242 -7.08 -5.57 14.40
CA ASP A 242 -7.68 -4.77 15.50
C ASP A 242 -6.74 -3.68 16.11
N GLN A 243 -5.44 -3.74 15.78
CA GLN A 243 -4.45 -2.74 16.17
C GLN A 243 -4.25 -1.62 15.12
N ALA A 244 -5.06 -1.58 14.06
CA ALA A 244 -5.07 -0.53 13.04
C ALA A 244 -5.53 0.83 13.62
N PRO A 245 -5.37 1.95 12.88
CA PRO A 245 -5.87 3.27 13.28
C PRO A 245 -7.37 3.29 13.63
N LEU A 246 -8.18 2.50 12.93
CA LEU A 246 -9.54 2.17 13.33
C LEU A 246 -9.57 0.70 13.77
N ASP A 247 -10.12 0.43 14.96
CA ASP A 247 -10.19 -0.93 15.51
C ASP A 247 -11.18 -1.83 14.75
N GLU A 248 -11.35 -3.08 15.18
CA GLU A 248 -12.29 -4.05 14.58
C GLU A 248 -13.72 -3.48 14.43
N TYR A 249 -14.15 -2.64 15.37
CA TYR A 249 -15.50 -2.09 15.44
C TYR A 249 -15.61 -0.72 14.76
N GLY A 250 -14.52 -0.21 14.19
CA GLY A 250 -14.45 1.09 13.54
C GLY A 250 -14.29 2.26 14.50
N LEU A 251 -13.93 2.02 15.77
CA LEU A 251 -13.63 3.08 16.72
C LEU A 251 -12.21 3.62 16.52
N ILE A 252 -12.04 4.90 16.83
CA ILE A 252 -10.75 5.59 16.70
C ILE A 252 -9.77 5.05 17.74
N ARG A 253 -8.67 4.46 17.27
CA ARG A 253 -7.61 3.93 18.14
C ARG A 253 -6.56 4.99 18.45
N GLN A 254 -6.64 5.57 19.64
CA GLN A 254 -5.63 6.51 20.14
C GLN A 254 -4.45 5.79 20.82
N PRO A 255 -3.23 6.35 20.76
CA PRO A 255 -2.86 7.60 20.09
C PRO A 255 -2.64 7.45 18.56
N LYS A 256 -2.68 6.23 18.03
CA LYS A 256 -2.28 5.91 16.65
C LYS A 256 -3.00 6.75 15.60
N TRP A 257 -4.32 6.81 15.64
CA TRP A 257 -5.10 7.58 14.66
C TRP A 257 -4.79 9.07 14.74
N GLY A 258 -4.77 9.65 15.95
CA GLY A 258 -4.49 11.07 16.15
C GLY A 258 -3.09 11.45 15.68
N HIS A 259 -2.09 10.65 16.05
CA HIS A 259 -0.70 10.90 15.67
C HIS A 259 -0.49 10.87 14.15
N LEU A 260 -1.09 9.87 13.47
CA LEU A 260 -0.99 9.77 12.02
C LEU A 260 -1.77 10.89 11.31
N LYS A 261 -2.90 11.34 11.87
CA LYS A 261 -3.64 12.51 11.37
C LYS A 261 -2.77 13.77 11.40
N GLU A 262 -2.09 14.04 12.51
CA GLU A 262 -1.22 15.22 12.62
C GLU A 262 0.01 15.12 11.71
N LEU A 263 0.57 13.91 11.54
CA LEU A 263 1.58 13.66 10.50
C LEU A 263 1.08 14.03 9.10
N HIS A 264 -0.13 13.60 8.73
CA HIS A 264 -0.71 13.92 7.43
C HIS A 264 -0.92 15.43 7.25
N ALA A 265 -1.37 16.11 8.30
CA ALA A 265 -1.52 17.57 8.29
C ALA A 265 -0.17 18.26 8.02
N ALA A 266 0.90 17.83 8.71
CA ALA A 266 2.25 18.35 8.47
C ALA A 266 2.76 18.08 7.04
N ILE A 267 2.54 16.87 6.50
CA ILE A 267 2.90 16.55 5.11
C ILE A 267 2.11 17.42 4.12
N LYS A 268 0.82 17.69 4.40
CA LYS A 268 -0.01 18.54 3.53
C LYS A 268 0.51 19.98 3.49
N LEU A 269 1.00 20.51 4.59
CA LEU A 269 1.66 21.82 4.62
C LEU A 269 2.91 21.86 3.71
N CYS A 270 3.60 20.74 3.54
CA CYS A 270 4.77 20.62 2.66
C CYS A 270 4.44 20.29 1.20
N SER A 271 3.17 20.10 0.83
CA SER A 271 2.78 19.42 -0.43
C SER A 271 3.26 20.10 -1.71
N ALA A 272 3.15 21.43 -1.82
CA ALA A 272 3.66 22.17 -2.98
C ALA A 272 5.18 21.98 -3.15
N THR A 273 5.92 22.20 -2.06
CA THR A 273 7.38 22.09 -2.03
C THR A 273 7.87 20.67 -2.28
N LEU A 274 7.14 19.65 -1.80
CA LEU A 274 7.46 18.24 -2.07
C LEU A 274 7.30 17.88 -3.55
N LEU A 275 6.37 18.53 -4.26
CA LEU A 275 6.08 18.24 -5.67
C LEU A 275 6.94 19.03 -6.64
N GLN A 276 7.36 20.25 -6.27
CA GLN A 276 8.03 21.19 -7.16
C GLN A 276 9.48 21.49 -6.76
N GLY A 277 9.82 21.26 -5.48
CA GLY A 277 11.11 21.62 -4.91
C GLY A 277 12.22 20.65 -5.31
N THR A 278 13.44 21.18 -5.40
CA THR A 278 14.64 20.37 -5.57
C THR A 278 15.06 19.78 -4.23
N GLN A 279 15.20 18.45 -4.17
CA GLN A 279 15.66 17.77 -2.97
C GLN A 279 17.18 17.89 -2.81
N THR A 280 17.62 18.27 -1.62
CA THR A 280 19.01 18.22 -1.18
C THR A 280 19.12 17.47 0.14
N LYS A 281 20.23 16.79 0.35
CA LYS A 281 20.51 16.00 1.57
C LYS A 281 21.87 16.39 2.10
N PHE A 282 21.97 16.59 3.41
CA PHE A 282 23.26 16.85 4.05
C PHE A 282 23.30 16.36 5.50
N PRO A 283 24.48 15.96 6.00
CA PRO A 283 24.62 15.50 7.36
C PRO A 283 24.49 16.65 8.36
N LEU A 284 23.83 16.39 9.49
CA LEU A 284 23.78 17.27 10.66
C LEU A 284 24.65 16.75 11.82
N GLY A 285 25.04 15.48 11.75
CA GLY A 285 25.84 14.77 12.74
C GLY A 285 26.13 13.35 12.27
N THR A 286 26.69 12.51 13.14
CA THR A 286 27.06 11.13 12.79
C THR A 286 25.85 10.26 12.44
N GLN A 287 24.73 10.46 13.12
CA GLN A 287 23.48 9.71 12.89
C GLN A 287 22.30 10.63 12.57
N GLN A 288 22.58 11.90 12.25
CA GLN A 288 21.58 12.92 11.97
C GLN A 288 21.73 13.46 10.57
N GLU A 289 20.62 13.56 9.85
CA GLU A 289 20.56 14.06 8.48
C GLU A 289 19.45 15.08 8.31
N ALA A 290 19.67 16.06 7.45
CA ALA A 290 18.63 16.95 6.94
C ALA A 290 18.31 16.55 5.49
N ILE A 291 17.03 16.43 5.19
CA ILE A 291 16.54 16.37 3.81
C ILE A 291 15.66 17.59 3.56
N VAL A 292 16.03 18.41 2.59
CA VAL A 292 15.39 19.70 2.33
C VAL A 292 14.89 19.74 0.89
N PHE A 293 13.66 20.21 0.71
CA PHE A 293 13.06 20.52 -0.57
C PHE A 293 12.95 22.03 -0.70
N GLU A 294 13.51 22.60 -1.76
CA GLU A 294 13.48 24.05 -2.00
C GLU A 294 12.96 24.39 -3.39
N GLU A 295 12.04 25.35 -3.44
CA GLU A 295 11.56 25.97 -4.67
C GLU A 295 12.34 27.25 -4.99
N ASN A 296 12.45 27.59 -6.28
CA ASN A 296 13.07 28.84 -6.73
C ASN A 296 12.36 30.10 -6.17
N THR A 297 11.08 29.99 -5.80
CA THR A 297 10.20 31.10 -5.37
C THR A 297 10.00 31.21 -3.85
N ARG A 298 10.91 30.65 -3.04
CA ARG A 298 10.98 30.69 -1.55
C ARG A 298 10.19 29.61 -0.78
N GLY A 299 9.54 28.64 -1.43
CA GLY A 299 9.01 27.46 -0.74
C GLY A 299 10.15 26.60 -0.18
N CYS A 300 10.08 26.21 1.11
CA CYS A 300 11.10 25.36 1.73
C CYS A 300 10.44 24.39 2.73
N ALA A 301 10.67 23.09 2.56
CA ALA A 301 10.25 22.07 3.51
C ALA A 301 11.48 21.23 3.93
N ALA A 302 11.65 21.00 5.22
CA ALA A 302 12.77 20.21 5.74
C ALA A 302 12.31 19.06 6.62
N PHE A 303 13.07 17.98 6.56
CA PHE A 303 12.94 16.79 7.39
C PHE A 303 14.26 16.61 8.14
N LEU A 304 14.24 16.78 9.45
CA LEU A 304 15.40 16.61 10.31
C LEU A 304 15.32 15.25 11.01
N ILE A 305 16.25 14.36 10.71
CA ILE A 305 16.20 12.95 11.08
C ILE A 305 17.26 12.67 12.14
N ASN A 306 16.89 11.91 13.17
CA ASN A 306 17.82 11.29 14.10
C ASN A 306 17.65 9.77 14.05
N ASN A 307 18.67 9.08 13.55
CA ASN A 307 18.69 7.61 13.46
C ASN A 307 19.24 6.93 14.74
N ASP A 308 19.79 7.69 15.69
CA ASP A 308 20.20 7.14 16.98
C ASP A 308 18.98 6.60 17.73
N THR A 309 18.97 5.33 18.10
CA THR A 309 17.83 4.68 18.76
C THR A 309 17.77 4.91 20.27
N HIS A 310 18.78 5.54 20.86
CA HIS A 310 18.90 5.69 22.32
C HIS A 310 19.03 7.15 22.75
N ASN A 311 19.72 7.99 21.97
CA ASN A 311 20.10 9.33 22.42
C ASN A 311 19.38 10.44 21.67
N ASN A 312 19.04 11.49 22.43
CA ASN A 312 18.69 12.78 21.86
C ASN A 312 19.92 13.40 21.18
N ALA A 313 19.71 14.13 20.10
CA ALA A 313 20.76 14.89 19.42
C ALA A 313 20.39 16.38 19.35
N ILE A 314 21.34 17.26 19.66
CA ILE A 314 21.21 18.69 19.41
C ILE A 314 21.92 19.01 18.10
N VAL A 315 21.19 19.54 17.13
CA VAL A 315 21.69 19.85 15.79
C VAL A 315 21.50 21.31 15.45
N GLN A 316 22.37 21.85 14.60
CA GLN A 316 22.23 23.18 14.00
C GLN A 316 21.70 23.04 12.58
N PHE A 317 20.55 23.63 12.29
CA PHE A 317 19.99 23.69 10.93
C PHE A 317 19.59 25.13 10.62
N ARG A 318 20.21 25.72 9.59
CA ARG A 318 19.98 27.13 9.17
C ARG A 318 20.09 28.15 10.32
N ASN A 319 21.12 28.01 11.16
CA ASN A 319 21.38 28.84 12.35
C ASN A 319 20.29 28.74 13.44
N ILE A 320 19.45 27.70 13.40
CA ILE A 320 18.48 27.38 14.44
C ILE A 320 18.89 26.06 15.09
N THR A 321 18.89 26.04 16.43
CA THR A 321 19.15 24.84 17.22
C THR A 321 17.89 23.99 17.32
N PHE A 322 17.98 22.71 16.99
CA PHE A 322 16.90 21.74 17.18
C PHE A 322 17.36 20.59 18.07
N GLN A 323 16.48 20.13 18.94
CA GLN A 323 16.65 18.88 19.67
C GLN A 323 15.84 17.78 18.97
N LEU A 324 16.52 16.75 18.48
CA LEU A 324 15.92 15.60 17.83
C LEU A 324 15.87 14.42 18.80
N LEU A 325 14.69 13.87 19.02
CA LEU A 325 14.47 12.68 19.85
C LEU A 325 15.06 11.42 19.21
N PRO A 326 15.27 10.31 19.96
CA PRO A 326 15.83 9.09 19.42
C PRO A 326 14.85 8.50 18.41
N LYS A 327 15.39 7.95 17.32
CA LYS A 327 14.63 7.35 16.21
C LYS A 327 13.43 8.21 15.78
N SER A 328 13.69 9.50 15.53
CA SER A 328 12.64 10.46 15.22
C SER A 328 12.94 11.27 13.96
N ILE A 329 11.88 11.84 13.39
CA ILE A 329 11.94 12.78 12.28
C ILE A 329 11.05 13.97 12.58
N SER A 330 11.62 15.17 12.49
CA SER A 330 10.91 16.44 12.62
C SER A 330 10.60 17.00 11.23
N ILE A 331 9.36 17.42 11.01
CA ILE A 331 8.88 18.02 9.75
C ILE A 331 8.74 19.53 9.95
N LEU A 332 9.43 20.30 9.11
CA LEU A 332 9.43 21.76 9.11
C LEU A 332 8.89 22.26 7.76
N PRO A 333 7.60 22.60 7.64
CA PRO A 333 6.99 23.02 6.38
C PRO A 333 7.49 24.34 5.80
N ASP A 334 8.21 25.12 6.61
CA ASP A 334 8.83 26.40 6.25
C ASP A 334 10.35 26.43 6.49
N CYS A 335 10.93 25.25 6.80
CA CYS A 335 12.32 25.08 7.22
C CYS A 335 12.72 25.82 8.51
N LYS A 336 11.76 26.26 9.34
CA LYS A 336 12.03 27.02 10.57
C LYS A 336 11.31 26.44 11.78
N ILE A 337 10.01 26.17 11.65
CA ILE A 337 9.16 25.73 12.78
C ILE A 337 8.84 24.25 12.60
N VAL A 338 9.05 23.47 13.66
CA VAL A 338 8.63 22.06 13.69
C VAL A 338 7.12 22.00 13.79
N ALA A 339 6.46 21.52 12.74
CA ALA A 339 5.02 21.29 12.73
C ALA A 339 4.66 19.92 13.31
N PHE A 340 5.58 18.96 13.23
CA PHE A 340 5.38 17.58 13.70
C PHE A 340 6.73 16.92 14.01
N ASN A 341 6.80 16.11 15.07
CA ASN A 341 7.88 15.16 15.30
C ASN A 341 7.28 13.76 15.48
N SER A 342 7.88 12.75 14.84
CA SER A 342 7.33 11.40 14.86
C SER A 342 7.31 10.74 16.23
N ALA A 343 8.05 11.24 17.22
CA ALA A 343 8.19 10.66 18.55
C ALA A 343 7.53 11.47 19.68
N THR A 344 6.74 12.52 19.37
CA THR A 344 6.05 13.38 20.36
C THR A 344 4.56 13.44 20.19
#